data_AF-A0A074X0T8-F1
#
_entry.id   AF-A0A074X0T8-F1
#
_cell.length_a   1.000
_cell.length_b   1.000
_cell.length_c   1.000
_cell.angle_alpha   90.00
_cell.angle_beta   90.00
_cell.angle_gamma   90.00
#
_symmetry.space_group_name_H-M   'P 1'
#
loop_
_entity.id
_entity.type
_entity.pdbx_description
1 polymer ?
#
loop_
_entity_poly.entity_id
_entity_poly.type
_entity_poly.pdbx_seq_one_letter_code
_entity_poly.pdbx_strand_id
1 'polypeptide(L)'
;MIAPAPARWLRASTLRSAVIRPHPRPRPCLHTPSTASACLGTRTAATYTSRHQAAQISVLQTAIDTNSTSYVDNKKSMQELLDSFTTLHRNAALGGPEKAREKHVARGKMLVRDRITALVDPGTSFLELSALAGHEVYPGEDVAAGGIVTGIGTVEGTMCMIVANDSTVKGGTYYPITVKKHLRAQEIAQQNRLPCIYLVDSGGANLPHQADVFPDRDHFGRIFYNQAQMSSMGIPQLSVVMGPCTAGGAYVPSMSDESIIVQEQGHIFLAGPPLVKAATGEVVSAEDLGGGKLHSETSGVTDYLAVDDAHALVLARRCVANLNYPASSPNPETWKDPLYDPNELDGIMGTNLKTQVDVHEVIARIVDGSEFAEFKPLYGSTLVTGFGRIQGHQVGFVANNGILFSESSLKGAHFVQLCNKRRIPLVFLQNISGFMVGKDAEKGGIAKNGAKLVTAVACADVPKFTVVFGSSAGAGNYGMCGRAYSPRFLWAWPTAKTSVMGAEQLSSVMEAVGKKVDPNLRDRIERESESTFATARLWDDGIIPPSHTRRVLALGLQAAMSGSVEDRKTEWGVFRM
;
A
#
# COMPACT_ATOMS: atom_id res chain seq x y z
N MET A 1 26.51 -11.64 -55.67
CA MET A 1 25.52 -11.42 -56.74
C MET A 1 24.72 -10.18 -56.34
N ILE A 2 25.17 -8.93 -56.60
CA ILE A 2 25.37 -8.20 -57.88
C ILE A 2 24.07 -8.21 -58.70
N ALA A 3 23.41 -7.11 -59.09
CA ALA A 3 23.57 -5.64 -58.97
C ALA A 3 22.32 -4.99 -59.67
N PRO A 4 22.23 -3.68 -60.03
CA PRO A 4 23.05 -2.50 -59.68
C PRO A 4 22.27 -1.20 -59.29
N ALA A 5 23.10 -0.21 -58.91
CA ALA A 5 22.93 1.20 -58.50
C ALA A 5 22.66 2.17 -59.71
N PRO A 6 22.83 3.54 -59.69
CA PRO A 6 23.63 4.46 -58.81
C PRO A 6 22.85 5.72 -58.28
N ALA A 7 23.22 6.50 -57.23
CA ALA A 7 24.43 7.29 -56.84
C ALA A 7 24.64 8.58 -57.71
N ARG A 8 24.98 9.82 -57.30
CA ARG A 8 25.73 10.43 -56.16
C ARG A 8 25.67 12.00 -56.19
N TRP A 9 25.78 12.70 -55.02
CA TRP A 9 26.67 13.85 -54.61
C TRP A 9 26.60 15.23 -55.35
N LEU A 10 27.02 16.43 -54.88
CA LEU A 10 27.22 17.19 -53.61
C LEU A 10 27.75 18.62 -53.99
N ARG A 11 27.40 19.66 -53.19
CA ARG A 11 28.15 20.92 -52.82
C ARG A 11 28.68 22.00 -53.83
N ALA A 12 28.29 23.25 -53.51
CA ALA A 12 29.07 24.46 -53.15
C ALA A 12 29.71 25.47 -54.17
N SER A 13 29.29 26.76 -54.03
CA SER A 13 30.06 28.05 -54.10
C SER A 13 30.69 28.48 -55.45
N THR A 14 30.86 29.73 -55.91
CA THR A 14 31.17 31.06 -55.32
C THR A 14 31.07 32.20 -56.39
N LEU A 15 30.84 33.46 -55.93
CA LEU A 15 31.48 34.77 -56.27
C LEU A 15 31.31 35.56 -57.61
N ARG A 16 31.08 36.89 -57.39
CA ARG A 16 31.61 38.13 -58.05
C ARG A 16 31.00 38.58 -59.41
N SER A 17 30.83 39.87 -59.76
CA SER A 17 31.27 41.18 -59.20
C SER A 17 30.56 42.39 -59.88
N ALA A 18 30.45 43.50 -59.14
CA ALA A 18 30.52 44.97 -59.42
C ALA A 18 30.43 45.53 -60.89
N VAL A 19 30.01 46.77 -61.20
CA VAL A 19 30.44 48.14 -60.80
C VAL A 19 29.37 49.13 -61.41
N ILE A 20 28.95 50.29 -60.87
CA ILE A 20 29.45 51.69 -61.11
C ILE A 20 28.47 52.72 -60.48
N ARG A 21 29.03 53.77 -59.86
CA ARG A 21 28.43 55.01 -59.28
C ARG A 21 28.28 56.12 -60.36
N PRO A 22 27.41 57.16 -60.21
CA PRO A 22 27.78 58.39 -59.47
C PRO A 22 26.63 59.15 -58.75
N HIS A 23 27.01 60.03 -57.80
CA HIS A 23 26.18 61.02 -57.08
C HIS A 23 25.87 62.28 -57.93
N PRO A 24 24.82 63.06 -57.61
CA PRO A 24 25.04 64.31 -56.84
C PRO A 24 23.92 64.69 -55.82
N ARG A 25 24.13 65.85 -55.20
CA ARG A 25 23.67 66.46 -53.92
C ARG A 25 22.24 67.08 -53.90
N PRO A 26 21.74 67.58 -52.73
CA PRO A 26 20.33 67.65 -52.32
C PRO A 26 19.67 69.04 -52.40
N ARG A 27 18.33 69.11 -52.31
CA ARG A 27 17.57 70.29 -51.83
C ARG A 27 16.27 69.91 -51.09
N PRO A 28 15.77 70.77 -50.17
CA PRO A 28 14.72 70.44 -49.20
C PRO A 28 13.35 71.03 -49.60
N CYS A 29 12.28 70.54 -48.93
CA CYS A 29 11.13 71.30 -48.39
C CYS A 29 9.76 70.55 -48.49
N LEU A 30 9.00 70.69 -47.38
CA LEU A 30 7.52 70.74 -47.22
C LEU A 30 6.77 69.52 -46.62
N HIS A 31 6.38 69.72 -45.36
CA HIS A 31 5.11 69.42 -44.66
C HIS A 31 4.18 68.27 -45.13
N THR A 32 4.08 67.23 -44.27
CA THR A 32 2.90 66.56 -43.61
C THR A 32 1.55 66.38 -44.35
N PRO A 33 0.67 65.40 -44.01
CA PRO A 33 0.73 64.34 -42.97
C PRO A 33 0.31 62.92 -43.45
N SER A 34 0.28 61.97 -42.51
CA SER A 34 -0.52 60.73 -42.52
C SER A 34 -0.01 59.54 -43.36
N THR A 35 0.57 58.57 -42.68
CA THR A 35 -0.08 57.25 -42.51
C THR A 35 0.63 56.47 -41.42
N ALA A 36 -0.15 55.97 -40.47
CA ALA A 36 0.28 55.10 -39.41
C ALA A 36 0.89 53.82 -40.01
N SER A 37 2.21 53.69 -39.98
CA SER A 37 2.86 52.39 -40.06
C SER A 37 3.10 51.93 -38.64
N ALA A 38 2.17 51.12 -38.15
CA ALA A 38 2.38 50.34 -36.95
C ALA A 38 3.72 49.62 -37.10
N CYS A 39 4.70 49.99 -36.28
CA CYS A 39 5.87 49.16 -36.06
C CYS A 39 5.34 47.82 -35.54
N LEU A 40 5.17 46.86 -36.45
CA LEU A 40 5.06 45.45 -36.13
C LEU A 40 6.38 45.09 -35.48
N GLY A 41 6.45 45.29 -34.15
CA GLY A 41 7.50 44.74 -33.32
C GLY A 41 7.54 43.26 -33.63
N THR A 42 8.56 42.84 -34.36
CA THR A 42 8.90 41.44 -34.54
C THR A 42 9.01 40.85 -33.14
N ARG A 43 7.98 40.11 -32.72
CA ARG A 43 8.06 39.33 -31.48
C ARG A 43 9.28 38.44 -31.65
N THR A 44 10.35 38.73 -30.92
CA THR A 44 11.48 37.81 -30.76
C THR A 44 10.87 36.47 -30.37
N ALA A 45 10.97 35.49 -31.28
CA ALA A 45 10.33 34.20 -31.16
C ALA A 45 10.62 33.61 -29.78
N ALA A 46 9.60 33.02 -29.16
CA ALA A 46 9.63 32.49 -27.80
C ALA A 46 10.94 31.73 -27.53
N THR A 47 11.75 32.27 -26.62
CA THR A 47 12.87 31.57 -25.98
C THR A 47 12.31 30.31 -25.33
N TYR A 48 12.83 29.14 -25.71
CA TYR A 48 12.51 27.82 -25.16
C TYR A 48 12.15 27.87 -23.67
N THR A 49 10.91 27.50 -23.32
CA THR A 49 10.50 27.33 -21.93
C THR A 49 11.17 26.07 -21.38
N SER A 50 12.13 26.24 -20.47
CA SER A 50 12.90 25.12 -19.94
C SER A 50 12.05 24.27 -18.99
N ARG A 51 12.38 22.97 -18.87
CA ARG A 51 11.74 22.07 -17.88
C ARG A 51 11.87 22.61 -16.44
N HIS A 52 12.94 23.35 -16.17
CA HIS A 52 13.16 24.01 -14.87
C HIS A 52 12.06 25.04 -14.54
N GLN A 53 11.56 25.78 -15.52
CA GLN A 53 10.48 26.75 -15.27
C GLN A 53 9.15 26.06 -14.92
N ALA A 54 8.87 24.90 -15.52
CA ALA A 54 7.69 24.09 -15.17
C ALA A 54 7.81 23.49 -13.76
N ALA A 55 9.01 23.07 -13.36
CA ALA A 55 9.29 22.62 -12.00
C ALA A 55 9.11 23.76 -10.98
N GLN A 56 9.66 24.95 -11.25
CA GLN A 56 9.58 26.10 -10.33
C GLN A 56 8.14 26.53 -10.02
N ILE A 57 7.22 26.51 -10.99
CA ILE A 57 5.82 26.83 -10.74
C ILE A 57 5.05 25.72 -10.01
N SER A 58 5.63 24.52 -9.92
CA SER A 58 5.04 23.36 -9.26
C SER A 58 5.54 23.18 -7.82
N VAL A 59 6.56 23.93 -7.38
CA VAL A 59 7.07 23.84 -6.00
C VAL A 59 6.05 24.42 -5.03
N LEU A 60 5.56 23.58 -4.12
CA LEU A 60 4.65 24.02 -3.06
C LEU A 60 5.42 24.88 -2.04
N GLN A 61 4.88 26.07 -1.75
CA GLN A 61 5.38 26.94 -0.68
C GLN A 61 4.64 26.59 0.61
N THR A 62 5.38 26.33 1.69
CA THR A 62 4.76 26.08 2.99
C THR A 62 4.33 27.39 3.65
N ALA A 63 3.16 27.37 4.28
CA ALA A 63 2.67 28.44 5.16
C ALA A 63 2.86 28.09 6.66
N ILE A 64 3.44 26.93 6.97
CA ILE A 64 3.60 26.43 8.34
C ILE A 64 4.78 27.13 9.02
N ASP A 65 4.48 27.78 10.16
CA ASP A 65 5.51 28.23 11.11
C ASP A 65 5.68 27.17 12.20
N THR A 66 6.84 26.49 12.18
CA THR A 66 7.20 25.44 13.13
C THR A 66 7.49 25.96 14.55
N ASN A 67 7.57 27.28 14.73
CA ASN A 67 7.69 27.91 16.05
C ASN A 67 6.35 28.44 16.59
N SER A 68 5.27 28.34 15.81
CA SER A 68 3.95 28.77 16.25
C SER A 68 3.44 27.91 17.42
N THR A 69 2.67 28.52 18.32
CA THR A 69 2.09 27.81 19.47
C THR A 69 1.21 26.64 19.04
N SER A 70 0.39 26.83 18.00
CA SER A 70 -0.46 25.77 17.44
C SER A 70 0.35 24.57 16.95
N TYR A 71 1.48 24.80 16.29
CA TYR A 71 2.33 23.71 15.80
C TYR A 71 2.99 22.96 16.95
N VAL A 72 3.52 23.69 17.95
CA VAL A 72 4.16 23.09 19.13
C VAL A 72 3.17 22.24 19.94
N ASP A 73 1.96 22.74 20.15
CA ASP A 73 0.90 22.02 20.87
C ASP A 73 0.45 20.77 20.09
N ASN A 74 0.25 20.90 18.78
CA ASN A 74 -0.06 19.77 17.90
C ASN A 74 1.03 18.70 17.96
N LYS A 75 2.30 19.10 17.82
CA LYS A 75 3.44 18.19 17.84
C LYS A 75 3.53 17.45 19.17
N LYS A 76 3.33 18.15 20.30
CA LYS A 76 3.32 17.54 21.62
C LYS A 76 2.21 16.49 21.74
N SER A 77 0.98 16.84 21.37
CA SER A 77 -0.15 15.89 21.45
C SER A 77 0.01 14.68 20.52
N MET A 78 0.60 14.87 19.33
CA MET A 78 0.92 13.77 18.42
C MET A 78 2.02 12.88 19.00
N GLN A 79 3.05 13.45 19.62
CA GLN A 79 4.13 12.69 20.23
C GLN A 79 3.63 11.75 21.34
N GLU A 80 2.75 12.24 22.22
CA GLU A 80 2.13 11.42 23.27
C GLU A 80 1.36 10.22 22.68
N LEU A 81 0.67 10.44 21.56
CA LEU A 81 -0.03 9.37 20.84
C LEU A 81 0.95 8.38 20.19
N LEU A 82 2.00 8.89 19.53
CA LEU A 82 3.05 8.06 18.92
C LEU A 82 3.80 7.20 19.94
N ASP A 83 4.03 7.70 21.15
CA ASP A 83 4.67 6.96 22.24
C ASP A 83 3.79 5.78 22.70
N SER A 84 2.47 6.01 22.78
CA SER A 84 1.48 4.95 23.05
C SER A 84 1.50 3.87 21.97
N PHE A 85 1.45 4.26 20.69
CA PHE A 85 1.51 3.30 19.58
C PHE A 85 2.86 2.56 19.50
N THR A 86 3.96 3.24 19.81
CA THR A 86 5.29 2.61 19.89
C THR A 86 5.31 1.53 20.96
N THR A 87 4.66 1.78 22.10
CA THR A 87 4.51 0.79 23.18
C THR A 87 3.64 -0.38 22.73
N LEU A 88 2.50 -0.13 22.07
CA LEU A 88 1.64 -1.19 21.53
C LEU A 88 2.38 -2.07 20.51
N HIS A 89 3.11 -1.46 19.57
CA HIS A 89 3.91 -2.20 18.60
C HIS A 89 5.04 -2.99 19.26
N ARG A 90 5.72 -2.42 20.25
CA ARG A 90 6.76 -3.12 21.01
C ARG A 90 6.19 -4.36 21.71
N ASN A 91 5.03 -4.22 22.36
CA ASN A 91 4.36 -5.33 23.04
C ASN A 91 3.92 -6.41 22.04
N ALA A 92 3.29 -6.03 20.92
CA ALA A 92 2.91 -6.99 19.87
C ALA A 92 4.12 -7.68 19.24
N ALA A 93 5.27 -6.99 19.15
CA ALA A 93 6.50 -7.56 18.62
C ALA A 93 7.13 -8.62 19.52
N LEU A 94 6.79 -8.66 20.81
CA LEU A 94 7.28 -9.69 21.73
C LEU A 94 6.75 -11.08 21.37
N GLY A 95 5.58 -11.17 20.72
CA GLY A 95 4.90 -12.44 20.43
C GLY A 95 4.10 -12.94 21.63
N GLY A 96 4.16 -14.24 21.89
CA GLY A 96 3.49 -14.85 23.04
C GLY A 96 4.13 -14.54 24.40
N PRO A 97 3.53 -15.04 25.50
CA PRO A 97 4.07 -14.85 26.85
C PRO A 97 5.52 -15.33 26.96
N GLU A 98 6.31 -14.72 27.86
CA GLU A 98 7.72 -15.06 28.09
C GLU A 98 7.98 -16.56 28.22
N LYS A 99 7.22 -17.25 29.08
CA LYS A 99 7.31 -18.71 29.26
C LYS A 99 7.13 -19.50 27.95
N ALA A 100 6.29 -19.04 27.03
CA ALA A 100 6.09 -19.69 25.74
C ALA A 100 7.31 -19.49 24.82
N ARG A 101 7.92 -18.31 24.86
CA ARG A 101 9.13 -17.95 24.10
C ARG A 101 10.35 -18.71 24.60
N GLU A 102 10.55 -18.77 25.91
CA GLU A 102 11.60 -19.57 26.53
C GLU A 102 11.48 -21.04 26.17
N LYS A 103 10.25 -21.60 26.23
CA LYS A 103 9.99 -22.98 25.82
C LYS A 103 10.25 -23.21 24.32
N HIS A 104 9.98 -22.21 23.48
CA HIS A 104 10.27 -22.28 22.04
C HIS A 104 11.77 -22.32 21.77
N VAL A 105 12.53 -21.41 22.39
CA VAL A 105 14.00 -21.35 22.27
C VAL A 105 14.67 -22.59 22.88
N ALA A 106 14.17 -23.09 24.02
CA ALA A 106 14.68 -24.30 24.67
C ALA A 106 14.51 -25.56 23.81
N ARG A 107 13.67 -25.52 22.76
CA ARG A 107 13.54 -26.58 21.74
C ARG A 107 14.52 -26.42 20.58
N GLY A 108 15.45 -25.47 20.64
CA GLY A 108 16.42 -25.19 19.57
C GLY A 108 15.86 -24.36 18.40
N LYS A 109 14.67 -23.78 18.55
CA LYS A 109 13.96 -23.06 17.48
C LYS A 109 14.25 -21.56 17.52
N MET A 110 14.39 -20.95 16.35
CA MET A 110 14.46 -19.48 16.21
C MET A 110 13.06 -18.88 16.40
N LEU A 111 12.96 -17.69 17.03
CA LEU A 111 11.70 -16.97 17.09
C LEU A 111 11.31 -16.46 15.70
N VAL A 112 10.02 -16.23 15.49
CA VAL A 112 9.47 -15.86 14.17
C VAL A 112 10.14 -14.63 13.56
N ARG A 113 10.39 -13.58 14.35
CA ARG A 113 11.03 -12.35 13.89
C ARG A 113 12.53 -12.51 13.64
N ASP A 114 13.19 -13.40 14.38
CA ASP A 114 14.59 -13.75 14.13
C ASP A 114 14.72 -14.51 12.81
N ARG A 115 13.78 -15.42 12.52
CA ARG A 115 13.71 -16.13 11.23
C ARG A 115 13.54 -15.16 10.06
N ILE A 116 12.64 -14.19 10.17
CA ILE A 116 12.46 -13.15 9.14
C ILE A 116 13.74 -12.32 8.99
N THR A 117 14.35 -11.91 10.10
CA THR A 117 15.60 -11.10 10.09
C THR A 117 16.74 -11.84 9.40
N ALA A 118 16.88 -13.15 9.64
CA ALA A 118 17.89 -13.98 8.99
C ALA A 118 17.57 -14.30 7.51
N LEU A 119 16.30 -14.28 7.13
CA LEU A 119 15.85 -14.52 5.75
C LEU A 119 16.07 -13.31 4.84
N VAL A 120 15.80 -12.10 5.33
CA VAL A 120 15.83 -10.85 4.56
C VAL A 120 17.27 -10.38 4.33
N ASP A 121 17.51 -9.79 3.16
CA ASP A 121 18.82 -9.26 2.75
C ASP A 121 19.32 -8.17 3.70
N PRO A 122 20.57 -8.25 4.20
CA PRO A 122 21.14 -7.25 5.09
C PRO A 122 21.09 -5.83 4.49
N GLY A 123 20.69 -4.86 5.31
CA GLY A 123 20.59 -3.45 4.90
C GLY A 123 19.34 -3.10 4.10
N THR A 124 18.45 -4.06 3.84
CA THR A 124 17.15 -3.81 3.20
C THR A 124 16.05 -3.56 4.23
N SER A 125 14.93 -2.99 3.78
CA SER A 125 13.76 -2.74 4.63
C SER A 125 12.81 -3.94 4.65
N PHE A 126 12.16 -4.16 5.79
CA PHE A 126 11.02 -5.06 5.91
C PHE A 126 9.75 -4.24 6.17
N LEU A 127 8.79 -4.30 5.24
CA LEU A 127 7.49 -3.67 5.38
C LEU A 127 6.52 -4.64 6.05
N GLU A 128 6.46 -4.60 7.39
CA GLU A 128 5.50 -5.40 8.15
C GLU A 128 4.06 -4.90 7.95
N LEU A 129 3.11 -5.85 7.87
CA LEU A 129 1.69 -5.59 7.64
C LEU A 129 0.84 -5.98 8.85
N SER A 130 -0.10 -5.10 9.21
CA SER A 130 -1.11 -5.30 10.25
C SER A 130 -0.52 -5.85 11.57
N ALA A 131 0.53 -5.22 12.09
CA ALA A 131 1.25 -5.65 13.29
C ALA A 131 0.37 -5.70 14.55
N LEU A 132 -0.72 -4.93 14.59
CA LEU A 132 -1.68 -4.87 15.70
C LEU A 132 -2.94 -5.73 15.47
N ALA A 133 -2.95 -6.58 14.45
CA ALA A 133 -4.05 -7.52 14.23
C ALA A 133 -4.38 -8.31 15.50
N GLY A 134 -5.66 -8.46 15.82
CA GLY A 134 -6.13 -9.21 16.99
C GLY A 134 -6.10 -8.44 18.32
N HIS A 135 -5.51 -7.24 18.37
CA HIS A 135 -5.46 -6.42 19.58
C HIS A 135 -6.88 -6.12 20.10
N GLU A 136 -7.15 -6.55 21.34
CA GLU A 136 -8.45 -6.41 22.02
C GLU A 136 -9.66 -6.96 21.21
N VAL A 137 -9.42 -7.92 20.31
CA VAL A 137 -10.50 -8.56 19.54
C VAL A 137 -11.12 -9.73 20.32
N TYR A 138 -10.31 -10.49 21.05
CA TYR A 138 -10.72 -11.71 21.75
C TYR A 138 -10.72 -11.48 23.27
N PRO A 139 -11.88 -11.46 23.94
CA PRO A 139 -11.96 -11.19 25.37
C PRO A 139 -11.13 -12.18 26.21
N GLY A 140 -10.22 -11.66 27.04
CA GLY A 140 -9.37 -12.48 27.92
C GLY A 140 -8.24 -13.22 27.20
N GLU A 141 -8.06 -13.00 25.90
CA GLU A 141 -7.03 -13.66 25.11
C GLU A 141 -6.18 -12.67 24.35
N ASP A 142 -4.88 -12.70 24.62
CA ASP A 142 -3.90 -11.97 23.81
C ASP A 142 -3.47 -12.81 22.61
N VAL A 143 -3.69 -12.27 21.42
CA VAL A 143 -3.37 -12.86 20.12
C VAL A 143 -2.49 -11.88 19.36
N ALA A 144 -1.30 -11.60 19.92
CA ALA A 144 -0.34 -10.64 19.38
C ALA A 144 -0.13 -10.82 17.86
N ALA A 145 -0.26 -9.72 17.11
CA ALA A 145 -0.16 -9.67 15.65
C ALA A 145 -1.08 -10.68 14.90
N GLY A 146 -2.11 -11.23 15.55
CA GLY A 146 -2.96 -12.28 15.01
C GLY A 146 -2.29 -13.66 14.99
N GLY A 147 -1.20 -13.88 15.72
CA GLY A 147 -0.43 -15.14 15.73
C GLY A 147 0.37 -15.39 14.44
N ILE A 148 0.52 -14.37 13.60
CA ILE A 148 1.22 -14.46 12.32
C ILE A 148 1.87 -13.12 11.97
N VAL A 149 3.15 -13.16 11.59
CA VAL A 149 3.88 -12.00 11.07
C VAL A 149 3.86 -12.07 9.56
N THR A 150 3.38 -11.01 8.92
CA THR A 150 3.29 -10.90 7.46
C THR A 150 3.96 -9.62 7.02
N GLY A 151 4.69 -9.65 5.90
CA GLY A 151 5.30 -8.44 5.38
C GLY A 151 6.08 -8.68 4.10
N ILE A 152 6.63 -7.59 3.56
CA ILE A 152 7.40 -7.63 2.32
C ILE A 152 8.86 -7.34 2.65
N GLY A 153 9.74 -8.26 2.27
CA GLY A 153 11.18 -8.15 2.45
C GLY A 153 11.92 -8.48 1.16
N THR A 154 13.16 -8.01 1.04
CA THR A 154 14.03 -8.39 -0.10
C THR A 154 14.78 -9.66 0.28
N VAL A 155 14.74 -10.68 -0.58
CA VAL A 155 15.46 -11.94 -0.43
C VAL A 155 16.16 -12.22 -1.74
N GLU A 156 17.50 -12.31 -1.73
CA GLU A 156 18.31 -12.49 -2.93
C GLU A 156 17.97 -11.46 -4.03
N GLY A 157 17.82 -10.19 -3.64
CA GLY A 157 17.46 -9.08 -4.54
C GLY A 157 16.01 -9.07 -5.03
N THR A 158 15.17 -10.02 -4.60
CA THR A 158 13.77 -10.14 -5.01
C THR A 158 12.84 -9.72 -3.86
N MET A 159 11.85 -8.86 -4.13
CA MET A 159 10.83 -8.54 -3.12
C MET A 159 9.86 -9.71 -2.98
N CYS A 160 9.79 -10.29 -1.79
CA CYS A 160 8.96 -11.44 -1.48
C CYS A 160 7.91 -11.08 -0.42
N MET A 161 6.71 -11.64 -0.56
CA MET A 161 5.74 -11.69 0.54
C MET A 161 6.17 -12.80 1.49
N ILE A 162 6.42 -12.45 2.75
CA ILE A 162 6.78 -13.39 3.80
C ILE A 162 5.59 -13.53 4.75
N VAL A 163 5.19 -14.77 5.02
CA VAL A 163 4.09 -15.13 5.93
C VAL A 163 4.62 -16.14 6.93
N ALA A 164 4.77 -15.73 8.19
CA ALA A 164 5.45 -16.52 9.21
C ALA A 164 4.58 -16.70 10.46
N ASN A 165 4.29 -17.95 10.83
CA ASN A 165 3.51 -18.23 12.04
C ASN A 165 4.33 -17.97 13.30
N ASP A 166 3.69 -17.38 14.31
CA ASP A 166 4.27 -17.26 15.65
C ASP A 166 3.73 -18.38 16.55
N SER A 167 4.48 -19.48 16.66
CA SER A 167 4.10 -20.61 17.51
C SER A 167 4.08 -20.27 19.02
N THR A 168 4.64 -19.13 19.42
CA THR A 168 4.61 -18.68 20.82
C THR A 168 3.24 -18.09 21.18
N VAL A 169 2.50 -17.58 20.19
CA VAL A 169 1.14 -17.04 20.35
C VAL A 169 0.14 -18.18 20.20
N LYS A 170 -0.41 -18.66 21.32
CA LYS A 170 -1.46 -19.71 21.34
C LYS A 170 -1.09 -20.96 20.52
N GLY A 171 0.20 -21.33 20.49
CA GLY A 171 0.69 -22.47 19.72
C GLY A 171 0.70 -22.26 18.20
N GLY A 172 0.61 -21.02 17.73
CA GLY A 172 0.51 -20.67 16.29
C GLY A 172 -0.83 -21.05 15.69
N THR A 173 -1.88 -21.21 16.51
CA THR A 173 -3.21 -21.62 16.04
C THR A 173 -3.90 -20.50 15.28
N TYR A 174 -4.68 -20.85 14.25
CA TYR A 174 -5.41 -19.88 13.43
C TYR A 174 -6.70 -19.45 14.11
N TYR A 175 -6.73 -18.21 14.58
CA TYR A 175 -7.94 -17.49 14.93
C TYR A 175 -8.59 -16.91 13.65
N PRO A 176 -9.86 -16.46 13.71
CA PRO A 176 -10.50 -15.78 12.58
C PRO A 176 -9.65 -14.63 12.01
N ILE A 177 -9.00 -13.85 12.87
CA ILE A 177 -8.12 -12.76 12.45
C ILE A 177 -6.84 -13.25 11.77
N THR A 178 -6.31 -14.41 12.18
CA THR A 178 -5.12 -15.03 11.58
C THR A 178 -5.41 -15.42 10.14
N VAL A 179 -6.59 -16.02 9.89
CA VAL A 179 -7.05 -16.37 8.53
C VAL A 179 -7.15 -15.11 7.68
N LYS A 180 -7.87 -14.10 8.18
CA LYS A 180 -8.04 -12.82 7.47
C LYS A 180 -6.70 -12.17 7.12
N LYS A 181 -5.73 -12.21 8.04
CA LYS A 181 -4.39 -11.65 7.85
C LYS A 181 -3.56 -12.44 6.83
N HIS A 182 -3.60 -13.77 6.89
CA HIS A 182 -2.95 -14.61 5.88
C HIS A 182 -3.55 -14.35 4.49
N LEU A 183 -4.89 -14.32 4.36
CA LEU A 183 -5.54 -14.06 3.08
C LEU A 183 -5.23 -12.66 2.53
N ARG A 184 -5.13 -11.64 3.41
CA ARG A 184 -4.70 -10.31 2.97
C ARG A 184 -3.25 -10.32 2.46
N ALA A 185 -2.33 -11.03 3.11
CA ALA A 185 -0.97 -11.17 2.62
C ALA A 185 -0.92 -11.81 1.23
N GLN A 186 -1.71 -12.86 0.99
CA GLN A 186 -1.84 -13.47 -0.33
C GLN A 186 -2.49 -12.55 -1.36
N GLU A 187 -3.49 -11.76 -0.97
CA GLU A 187 -4.11 -10.78 -1.87
C GLU A 187 -3.08 -9.74 -2.34
N ILE A 188 -2.27 -9.21 -1.41
CA ILE A 188 -1.18 -8.29 -1.73
C ILE A 188 -0.14 -8.96 -2.62
N ALA A 189 0.24 -10.20 -2.32
CA ALA A 189 1.20 -10.96 -3.13
C ALA A 189 0.68 -11.20 -4.55
N GLN A 190 -0.58 -11.62 -4.69
CA GLN A 190 -1.21 -11.87 -5.98
C GLN A 190 -1.33 -10.59 -6.80
N GLN A 191 -1.81 -9.50 -6.21
CA GLN A 191 -1.99 -8.23 -6.91
C GLN A 191 -0.66 -7.67 -7.40
N ASN A 192 0.38 -7.72 -6.55
CA ASN A 192 1.69 -7.14 -6.85
C ASN A 192 2.69 -8.16 -7.41
N ARG A 193 2.25 -9.40 -7.67
CA ARG A 193 3.05 -10.52 -8.19
C ARG A 193 4.36 -10.71 -7.40
N LEU A 194 4.23 -10.84 -6.09
CA LEU A 194 5.35 -11.10 -5.18
C LEU A 194 5.48 -12.61 -4.94
N PRO A 195 6.66 -13.24 -5.13
CA PRO A 195 6.90 -14.58 -4.66
C PRO A 195 6.56 -14.72 -3.17
N CYS A 196 5.91 -15.81 -2.79
CA CYS A 196 5.47 -16.07 -1.42
C CYS A 196 6.44 -17.00 -0.70
N ILE A 197 6.82 -16.66 0.53
CA ILE A 197 7.60 -17.51 1.42
C ILE A 197 6.79 -17.74 2.71
N TYR A 198 6.37 -18.98 2.93
CA TYR A 198 5.61 -19.40 4.10
C TYR A 198 6.55 -20.04 5.13
N LEU A 199 6.76 -19.39 6.28
CA LEU A 199 7.49 -19.97 7.42
C LEU A 199 6.45 -20.62 8.35
N VAL A 200 6.23 -21.92 8.15
CA VAL A 200 5.12 -22.68 8.72
C VAL A 200 5.49 -23.25 10.07
N ASP A 201 4.72 -22.88 11.10
CA ASP A 201 4.90 -23.33 12.48
C ASP A 201 3.59 -23.17 13.26
N SER A 202 2.60 -24.02 12.94
CA SER A 202 1.21 -23.85 13.39
C SER A 202 0.60 -25.13 13.95
N GLY A 203 0.02 -25.02 15.15
CA GLY A 203 -0.77 -26.09 15.77
C GLY A 203 -2.13 -26.38 15.11
N GLY A 204 -2.50 -25.70 14.01
CA GLY A 204 -3.77 -25.88 13.31
C GLY A 204 -4.79 -24.77 13.58
N ALA A 205 -6.09 -25.08 13.47
CA ALA A 205 -7.16 -24.10 13.72
C ALA A 205 -7.44 -23.91 15.21
N ASN A 206 -7.85 -22.70 15.61
CA ASN A 206 -8.43 -22.47 16.93
C ASN A 206 -9.83 -23.13 16.98
N LEU A 207 -9.93 -24.28 17.65
CA LEU A 207 -11.15 -25.09 17.67
C LEU A 207 -12.37 -24.37 18.28
N PRO A 208 -12.26 -23.58 19.37
CA PRO A 208 -13.39 -22.79 19.88
C PRO A 208 -14.01 -21.85 18.83
N HIS A 209 -13.21 -21.32 17.91
CA HIS A 209 -13.64 -20.42 16.84
C HIS A 209 -13.80 -21.11 15.47
N GLN A 210 -13.90 -22.45 15.41
CA GLN A 210 -13.87 -23.19 14.14
C GLN A 210 -14.92 -22.72 13.11
N ALA A 211 -16.10 -22.29 13.56
CA ALA A 211 -17.18 -21.82 12.68
C ALA A 211 -16.80 -20.54 11.92
N ASP A 212 -15.93 -19.72 12.49
CA ASP A 212 -15.41 -18.47 11.92
C ASP A 212 -14.01 -18.65 11.29
N VAL A 213 -13.53 -19.90 11.21
CA VAL A 213 -12.21 -20.26 10.68
C VAL A 213 -12.30 -21.22 9.50
N PHE A 214 -13.32 -22.09 9.42
CA PHE A 214 -13.35 -23.21 8.48
C PHE A 214 -14.31 -23.07 7.28
N PRO A 215 -15.61 -22.78 7.46
CA PRO A 215 -16.61 -23.11 6.43
C PRO A 215 -16.80 -22.12 5.27
N ASP A 216 -16.58 -20.81 5.46
CA ASP A 216 -16.99 -19.78 4.49
C ASP A 216 -15.95 -19.54 3.38
N ARG A 217 -16.32 -18.79 2.34
CA ARG A 217 -15.48 -18.50 1.16
C ARG A 217 -14.09 -17.95 1.52
N ASP A 218 -14.04 -17.06 2.51
CA ASP A 218 -12.82 -16.35 2.93
C ASP A 218 -12.28 -16.92 4.25
N HIS A 219 -12.52 -18.21 4.49
CA HIS A 219 -11.98 -18.97 5.62
C HIS A 219 -10.72 -19.78 5.21
N PHE A 220 -10.22 -20.62 6.12
CA PHE A 220 -8.91 -21.27 6.04
C PHE A 220 -8.62 -21.97 4.70
N GLY A 221 -9.63 -22.62 4.09
CA GLY A 221 -9.48 -23.27 2.79
C GLY A 221 -9.13 -22.34 1.62
N ARG A 222 -9.43 -21.04 1.75
CA ARG A 222 -9.10 -20.03 0.73
C ARG A 222 -7.60 -19.83 0.56
N ILE A 223 -6.81 -20.14 1.60
CA ILE A 223 -5.34 -20.08 1.55
C ILE A 223 -4.82 -20.99 0.43
N PHE A 224 -5.31 -22.22 0.38
CA PHE A 224 -4.88 -23.23 -0.59
C PHE A 224 -5.36 -22.90 -2.00
N TYR A 225 -6.60 -22.40 -2.12
CA TYR A 225 -7.12 -21.91 -3.40
C TYR A 225 -6.23 -20.80 -3.97
N ASN A 226 -5.89 -19.81 -3.15
CA ASN A 226 -5.03 -18.70 -3.55
C ASN A 226 -3.61 -19.18 -3.89
N GLN A 227 -3.02 -20.11 -3.12
CA GLN A 227 -1.70 -20.70 -3.44
C GLN A 227 -1.70 -21.36 -4.82
N ALA A 228 -2.67 -22.23 -5.10
CA ALA A 228 -2.77 -22.90 -6.40
C ALA A 228 -2.97 -21.90 -7.56
N GLN A 229 -3.83 -20.88 -7.37
CA GLN A 229 -4.05 -19.84 -8.36
C GLN A 229 -2.78 -19.01 -8.60
N MET A 230 -2.08 -18.57 -7.54
CA MET A 230 -0.84 -17.81 -7.66
C MET A 230 0.27 -18.62 -8.36
N SER A 231 0.46 -19.90 -7.99
CA SER A 231 1.40 -20.79 -8.67
C SER A 231 1.08 -20.90 -10.17
N SER A 232 -0.19 -21.13 -10.54
CA SER A 232 -0.62 -21.15 -11.96
C SER A 232 -0.44 -19.82 -12.70
N MET A 233 -0.40 -18.69 -11.99
CA MET A 233 -0.09 -17.37 -12.54
C MET A 233 1.41 -17.13 -12.71
N GLY A 234 2.26 -18.10 -12.33
CA GLY A 234 3.72 -17.97 -12.31
C GLY A 234 4.23 -17.10 -11.17
N ILE A 235 3.51 -17.05 -10.05
CA ILE A 235 3.96 -16.39 -8.81
C ILE A 235 4.47 -17.50 -7.87
N PRO A 236 5.80 -17.62 -7.66
CA PRO A 236 6.38 -18.74 -6.93
C PRO A 236 5.86 -18.88 -5.49
N GLN A 237 5.58 -20.10 -5.06
CA GLN A 237 5.13 -20.44 -3.72
C GLN A 237 6.21 -21.30 -3.02
N LEU A 238 6.83 -20.79 -1.96
CA LEU A 238 7.85 -21.50 -1.20
C LEU A 238 7.36 -21.75 0.24
N SER A 239 7.58 -22.96 0.76
CA SER A 239 7.27 -23.28 2.16
C SER A 239 8.50 -23.77 2.91
N VAL A 240 8.61 -23.33 4.17
CA VAL A 240 9.61 -23.78 5.13
C VAL A 240 8.89 -24.26 6.39
N VAL A 241 8.82 -25.57 6.57
CA VAL A 241 8.15 -26.22 7.71
C VAL A 241 9.12 -26.33 8.87
N MET A 242 8.95 -25.43 9.83
CA MET A 242 9.84 -25.23 10.99
C MET A 242 9.16 -25.66 12.29
N GLY A 243 8.11 -26.47 12.21
CA GLY A 243 7.35 -26.96 13.35
C GLY A 243 6.13 -27.77 12.92
N PRO A 244 5.12 -27.90 13.80
CA PRO A 244 3.88 -28.61 13.46
C PRO A 244 3.18 -27.97 12.26
N CYS A 245 2.61 -28.83 11.40
CA CYS A 245 1.82 -28.49 10.24
C CYS A 245 0.71 -29.55 10.07
N THR A 246 -0.37 -29.39 10.86
CA THR A 246 -1.40 -30.43 11.02
C THR A 246 -2.69 -30.12 10.26
N ALA A 247 -3.41 -31.18 9.89
CA ALA A 247 -4.74 -31.16 9.28
C ALA A 247 -4.77 -30.31 8.01
N GLY A 248 -5.69 -29.35 7.91
CA GLY A 248 -5.75 -28.46 6.75
C GLY A 248 -4.42 -27.74 6.50
N GLY A 249 -3.66 -27.40 7.56
CA GLY A 249 -2.40 -26.67 7.44
C GLY A 249 -1.35 -27.42 6.60
N ALA A 250 -1.42 -28.76 6.56
CA ALA A 250 -0.53 -29.61 5.78
C ALA A 250 -0.55 -29.29 4.27
N TYR A 251 -1.62 -28.68 3.76
CA TYR A 251 -1.69 -28.26 2.37
C TYR A 251 -0.83 -27.03 2.05
N VAL A 252 -0.42 -26.21 3.02
CA VAL A 252 0.48 -25.07 2.76
C VAL A 252 1.80 -25.56 2.14
N PRO A 253 2.56 -26.48 2.77
CA PRO A 253 3.76 -27.04 2.15
C PRO A 253 3.45 -27.97 0.97
N SER A 254 2.37 -28.77 1.05
CA SER A 254 2.07 -29.76 0.00
C SER A 254 1.60 -29.14 -1.33
N MET A 255 1.21 -27.86 -1.32
CA MET A 255 0.80 -27.10 -2.51
C MET A 255 1.76 -25.95 -2.83
N SER A 256 2.94 -25.92 -2.21
CA SER A 256 4.02 -25.01 -2.59
C SER A 256 4.83 -25.61 -3.74
N ASP A 257 5.46 -24.75 -4.54
CA ASP A 257 6.28 -25.16 -5.68
C ASP A 257 7.59 -25.82 -5.21
N GLU A 258 8.17 -25.31 -4.12
CA GLU A 258 9.27 -25.94 -3.38
C GLU A 258 9.00 -25.90 -1.87
N SER A 259 9.30 -27.01 -1.20
CA SER A 259 9.00 -27.24 0.21
C SER A 259 10.22 -27.75 0.98
N ILE A 260 10.60 -27.02 2.02
CA ILE A 260 11.72 -27.33 2.92
C ILE A 260 11.15 -27.76 4.28
N ILE A 261 11.70 -28.82 4.89
CA ILE A 261 11.31 -29.27 6.23
C ILE A 261 12.52 -29.40 7.14
N VAL A 262 12.40 -28.92 8.39
CA VAL A 262 13.44 -29.09 9.42
C VAL A 262 13.32 -30.48 10.03
N GLN A 263 14.38 -31.28 9.95
CA GLN A 263 14.45 -32.63 10.52
C GLN A 263 14.18 -32.60 12.04
N GLU A 264 13.45 -33.61 12.55
CA GLU A 264 13.17 -33.78 13.99
C GLU A 264 12.46 -32.58 14.66
N GLN A 265 11.85 -31.71 13.84
CA GLN A 265 11.19 -30.49 14.30
C GLN A 265 9.93 -30.19 13.48
N GLY A 266 10.05 -30.20 12.16
CA GLY A 266 8.95 -30.05 11.22
C GLY A 266 8.13 -31.33 11.12
N HIS A 267 6.80 -31.20 11.15
CA HIS A 267 5.90 -32.35 11.05
C HIS A 267 4.70 -32.02 10.18
N ILE A 268 4.43 -32.80 9.14
CA ILE A 268 3.30 -32.62 8.23
C ILE A 268 2.38 -33.83 8.32
N PHE A 269 1.10 -33.63 8.64
CA PHE A 269 0.12 -34.73 8.59
C PHE A 269 -1.32 -34.20 8.53
N LEU A 270 -2.21 -34.94 7.87
CA LEU A 270 -3.65 -34.62 7.86
C LEU A 270 -4.33 -34.94 9.20
N ALA A 271 -3.84 -35.94 9.92
CA ALA A 271 -4.31 -36.32 11.24
C ALA A 271 -3.09 -36.55 12.12
N GLY A 272 -2.95 -35.79 13.21
CA GLY A 272 -1.83 -35.99 14.12
C GLY A 272 -1.95 -37.27 14.95
N PRO A 273 -0.90 -37.68 15.67
CA PRO A 273 -0.89 -38.91 16.45
C PRO A 273 -2.10 -39.12 17.38
N PRO A 274 -2.62 -38.07 18.09
CA PRO A 274 -3.82 -38.24 18.90
C PRO A 274 -5.06 -38.64 18.08
N LEU A 275 -5.20 -38.10 16.87
CA LEU A 275 -6.33 -38.39 15.99
C LEU A 275 -6.20 -39.75 15.31
N VAL A 276 -4.98 -40.12 14.88
CA VAL A 276 -4.69 -41.45 14.33
C VAL A 276 -5.00 -42.54 15.35
N LYS A 277 -4.53 -42.37 16.59
CA LYS A 277 -4.84 -43.29 17.70
C LYS A 277 -6.33 -43.39 17.96
N ALA A 278 -7.04 -42.27 17.97
CA ALA A 278 -8.48 -42.25 18.20
C ALA A 278 -9.28 -42.94 17.07
N ALA A 279 -8.84 -42.79 15.81
CA ALA A 279 -9.55 -43.31 14.65
C ALA A 279 -9.23 -44.78 14.33
N THR A 280 -7.99 -45.22 14.55
CA THR A 280 -7.49 -46.52 14.08
C THR A 280 -6.93 -47.41 15.19
N GLY A 281 -6.64 -46.85 16.36
CA GLY A 281 -5.92 -47.55 17.44
C GLY A 281 -4.40 -47.58 17.28
N GLU A 282 -3.86 -47.14 16.14
CA GLU A 282 -2.42 -47.10 15.88
C GLU A 282 -1.72 -46.08 16.81
N VAL A 283 -0.61 -46.50 17.42
CA VAL A 283 0.24 -45.64 18.25
C VAL A 283 1.53 -45.39 17.50
N VAL A 284 1.65 -44.17 16.98
CA VAL A 284 2.78 -43.71 16.17
C VAL A 284 3.30 -42.38 16.72
N SER A 285 4.61 -42.13 16.61
CA SER A 285 5.17 -40.83 17.01
C SER A 285 4.89 -39.77 15.95
N ALA A 286 5.08 -38.48 16.28
CA ALA A 286 4.94 -37.42 15.27
C ALA A 286 5.99 -37.54 14.16
N GLU A 287 7.23 -37.88 14.51
CA GLU A 287 8.34 -38.03 13.56
C GLU A 287 8.11 -39.22 12.63
N ASP A 288 7.65 -40.37 13.15
CA ASP A 288 7.39 -41.55 12.33
C ASP A 288 6.16 -41.37 11.41
N LEU A 289 5.18 -40.57 11.84
CA LEU A 289 3.95 -40.34 11.10
C LEU A 289 4.12 -39.31 9.97
N GLY A 290 4.94 -38.29 10.19
CA GLY A 290 5.00 -37.12 9.30
C GLY A 290 6.25 -36.26 9.46
N GLY A 291 7.35 -36.85 9.92
CA GLY A 291 8.62 -36.15 10.12
C GLY A 291 9.37 -35.82 8.83
N GLY A 292 10.49 -35.11 8.98
CA GLY A 292 11.28 -34.60 7.85
C GLY A 292 11.83 -35.68 6.93
N LYS A 293 12.36 -36.77 7.52
CA LYS A 293 12.92 -37.91 6.75
C LYS A 293 11.85 -38.63 5.94
N LEU A 294 10.69 -38.92 6.56
CA LEU A 294 9.57 -39.57 5.87
C LEU A 294 9.18 -38.79 4.61
N HIS A 295 9.02 -37.47 4.74
CA HIS A 295 8.56 -36.63 3.64
C HIS A 295 9.60 -36.36 2.57
N SER A 296 10.89 -36.36 2.93
CA SER A 296 12.00 -36.10 2.00
C SER A 296 12.50 -37.36 1.29
N GLU A 297 12.44 -38.53 1.94
CA GLU A 297 13.02 -39.77 1.41
C GLU A 297 11.96 -40.76 0.89
N THR A 298 10.74 -40.75 1.46
CA THR A 298 9.72 -41.76 1.15
C THR A 298 8.52 -41.18 0.41
N SER A 299 7.84 -40.18 0.99
CA SER A 299 6.57 -39.70 0.43
C SER A 299 6.75 -38.65 -0.68
N GLY A 300 7.87 -37.93 -0.70
CA GLY A 300 8.12 -36.82 -1.64
C GLY A 300 7.21 -35.61 -1.42
N VAL A 301 6.75 -35.36 -0.19
CA VAL A 301 5.95 -34.16 0.14
C VAL A 301 6.85 -32.92 0.30
N THR A 302 8.13 -33.13 0.60
CA THR A 302 9.12 -32.07 0.78
C THR A 302 10.32 -32.32 -0.12
N ASP A 303 10.90 -31.25 -0.66
CA ASP A 303 12.00 -31.30 -1.62
C ASP A 303 13.37 -31.23 -0.96
N TYR A 304 13.45 -30.60 0.22
CA TYR A 304 14.69 -30.44 0.96
C TYR A 304 14.54 -30.70 2.46
N LEU A 305 15.50 -31.46 3.00
CA LEU A 305 15.63 -31.72 4.43
C LEU A 305 16.68 -30.78 5.04
N ALA A 306 16.26 -29.89 5.93
CA ALA A 306 17.14 -29.02 6.69
C ALA A 306 17.49 -29.65 8.05
N VAL A 307 18.64 -29.29 8.62
CA VAL A 307 19.09 -29.82 9.92
C VAL A 307 18.66 -28.94 11.10
N ASP A 308 18.43 -27.66 10.85
CA ASP A 308 17.94 -26.67 11.80
C ASP A 308 17.28 -25.49 11.06
N ASP A 309 16.76 -24.52 11.82
CA ASP A 309 16.13 -23.31 11.28
C ASP A 309 17.10 -22.51 10.40
N ALA A 310 18.37 -22.37 10.79
CA ALA A 310 19.34 -21.56 10.05
C ALA A 310 19.65 -22.16 8.68
N HIS A 311 19.86 -23.47 8.61
CA HIS A 311 20.04 -24.19 7.35
C HIS A 311 18.78 -24.08 6.48
N ALA A 312 17.59 -24.20 7.06
CA ALA A 312 16.34 -24.07 6.31
C ALA A 312 16.19 -22.70 5.63
N LEU A 313 16.59 -21.63 6.31
CA LEU A 313 16.57 -20.28 5.74
C LEU A 313 17.62 -20.11 4.61
N VAL A 314 18.80 -20.72 4.72
CA VAL A 314 19.78 -20.75 3.62
C VAL A 314 19.21 -21.46 2.40
N LEU A 315 18.51 -22.58 2.58
CA LEU A 315 17.83 -23.29 1.49
C LEU A 315 16.73 -22.42 0.87
N ALA A 316 15.92 -21.74 1.69
CA ALA A 316 14.86 -20.86 1.20
C ALA A 316 15.41 -19.72 0.34
N ARG A 317 16.51 -19.08 0.78
CA ARG A 317 17.23 -18.08 -0.02
C ARG A 317 17.73 -18.67 -1.34
N ARG A 318 18.31 -19.87 -1.32
CA ARG A 318 18.75 -20.57 -2.54
C ARG A 318 17.59 -20.83 -3.51
N CYS A 319 16.42 -21.23 -3.03
CA CYS A 319 15.23 -21.36 -3.87
C CYS A 319 14.88 -20.02 -4.55
N VAL A 320 14.87 -18.92 -3.79
CA VAL A 320 14.62 -17.56 -4.34
C VAL A 320 15.64 -17.18 -5.42
N ALA A 321 16.93 -17.43 -5.19
CA ALA A 321 17.99 -17.17 -6.17
C ALA A 321 17.80 -17.93 -7.49
N ASN A 322 17.14 -19.10 -7.46
CA ASN A 322 16.91 -19.95 -8.62
C ASN A 322 15.58 -19.67 -9.34
N LEU A 323 14.76 -18.71 -8.88
CA LEU A 323 13.44 -18.46 -9.47
C LEU A 323 13.48 -17.92 -10.91
N ASN A 324 14.63 -17.38 -11.35
CA ASN A 324 14.71 -16.60 -12.59
C ASN A 324 13.63 -15.50 -12.64
N TYR A 325 13.34 -14.90 -11.47
CA TYR A 325 12.30 -13.90 -11.32
C TYR A 325 12.82 -12.52 -11.75
N PRO A 326 12.01 -11.68 -12.43
CA PRO A 326 12.47 -10.35 -12.82
C PRO A 326 12.90 -9.53 -11.61
N ALA A 327 14.16 -9.11 -11.59
CA ALA A 327 14.69 -8.31 -10.50
C ALA A 327 13.96 -6.96 -10.43
N SER A 328 13.72 -6.47 -9.20
CA SER A 328 13.37 -5.07 -8.98
C SER A 328 14.62 -4.25 -9.29
N SER A 329 14.75 -3.76 -10.52
CA SER A 329 15.82 -2.80 -10.83
C SER A 329 15.45 -1.46 -10.19
N PRO A 330 16.19 -0.96 -9.19
CA PRO A 330 16.01 0.42 -8.76
C PRO A 330 16.29 1.30 -9.97
N ASN A 331 15.34 2.15 -10.32
CA ASN A 331 15.56 3.11 -11.38
C ASN A 331 16.72 4.01 -10.93
N PRO A 332 17.86 4.08 -11.65
CA PRO A 332 19.05 4.81 -11.21
C PRO A 332 18.90 6.34 -11.26
N GLU A 333 17.67 6.85 -11.46
CA GLU A 333 17.40 8.28 -11.34
C GLU A 333 17.60 8.69 -9.88
N THR A 334 18.59 9.53 -9.62
CA THR A 334 18.73 10.24 -8.34
C THR A 334 17.47 11.09 -8.11
N TRP A 335 16.57 10.63 -7.25
CA TRP A 335 15.42 11.42 -6.82
C TRP A 335 15.84 12.50 -5.82
N LYS A 336 15.03 13.54 -5.70
CA LYS A 336 15.21 14.58 -4.69
C LYS A 336 14.37 14.27 -3.46
N ASP A 337 14.89 14.55 -2.29
CA ASP A 337 14.06 14.61 -1.09
C ASP A 337 13.11 15.83 -1.14
N PRO A 338 12.01 15.80 -0.37
CA PRO A 338 11.12 16.96 -0.23
C PRO A 338 11.89 18.16 0.34
N LEU A 339 11.46 19.37 0.03
CA LEU A 339 12.08 20.60 0.55
C LEU A 339 11.83 20.80 2.04
N TYR A 340 10.75 20.22 2.57
CA TYR A 340 10.35 20.33 3.97
C TYR A 340 10.50 18.98 4.66
N ASP A 341 10.89 19.00 5.93
CA ASP A 341 11.14 17.76 6.70
C ASP A 341 9.83 16.98 6.88
N PRO A 342 9.75 15.69 6.48
CA PRO A 342 8.60 14.84 6.75
C PRO A 342 8.19 14.76 8.23
N ASN A 343 9.12 14.97 9.17
CA ASN A 343 8.81 15.01 10.61
C ASN A 343 7.93 16.21 11.01
N GLU A 344 7.81 17.22 10.16
CA GLU A 344 6.91 18.35 10.42
C GLU A 344 5.42 17.95 10.35
N LEU A 345 5.10 16.82 9.72
CA LEU A 345 3.72 16.31 9.64
C LEU A 345 3.10 16.08 11.02
N ASP A 346 3.91 15.75 12.02
CA ASP A 346 3.44 15.51 13.39
C ASP A 346 2.87 16.78 14.02
N GLY A 347 3.46 17.95 13.74
CA GLY A 347 2.98 19.25 14.21
C GLY A 347 1.91 19.90 13.32
N ILE A 348 1.76 19.45 12.07
CA ILE A 348 0.72 19.93 11.15
C ILE A 348 -0.65 19.35 11.52
N MET A 349 -0.71 18.05 11.81
CA MET A 349 -2.00 17.38 12.03
C MET A 349 -2.56 17.58 13.44
N GLY A 350 -1.73 17.41 14.47
CA GLY A 350 -2.20 17.31 15.85
C GLY A 350 -3.24 16.19 16.05
N THR A 351 -3.90 16.16 17.22
CA THR A 351 -4.93 15.15 17.55
C THR A 351 -6.36 15.63 17.34
N ASN A 352 -6.57 16.94 17.14
CA ASN A 352 -7.89 17.52 16.93
C ASN A 352 -8.32 17.50 15.46
N LEU A 353 -9.07 16.46 15.07
CA LEU A 353 -9.58 16.29 13.71
C LEU A 353 -10.62 17.34 13.26
N LYS A 354 -11.08 18.23 14.15
CA LYS A 354 -11.99 19.34 13.77
C LYS A 354 -11.24 20.48 13.10
N THR A 355 -9.93 20.59 13.32
CA THR A 355 -9.09 21.59 12.67
C THR A 355 -8.85 21.18 11.22
N GLN A 356 -9.15 22.07 10.29
CA GLN A 356 -8.86 21.82 8.88
C GLN A 356 -7.35 21.90 8.64
N VAL A 357 -6.81 20.87 8.00
CA VAL A 357 -5.42 20.82 7.54
C VAL A 357 -5.42 21.00 6.03
N ASP A 358 -4.62 21.94 5.53
CA ASP A 358 -4.40 22.07 4.09
C ASP A 358 -3.58 20.88 3.61
N VAL A 359 -4.18 20.07 2.73
CA VAL A 359 -3.54 18.86 2.22
C VAL A 359 -2.31 19.14 1.37
N HIS A 360 -2.14 20.37 0.86
CA HIS A 360 -0.89 20.75 0.19
C HIS A 360 0.32 20.67 1.13
N GLU A 361 0.15 20.97 2.42
CA GLU A 361 1.22 20.85 3.41
C GLU A 361 1.64 19.38 3.63
N VAL A 362 0.68 18.46 3.49
CA VAL A 362 0.95 17.02 3.53
C VAL A 362 1.67 16.57 2.26
N ILE A 363 1.17 16.95 1.08
CA ILE A 363 1.77 16.60 -0.21
C ILE A 363 3.20 17.13 -0.32
N ALA A 364 3.45 18.37 0.11
CA ALA A 364 4.75 19.03 0.06
C ALA A 364 5.85 18.27 0.83
N ARG A 365 5.49 17.48 1.85
CA ARG A 365 6.40 16.66 2.66
C ARG A 365 6.49 15.20 2.20
N ILE A 366 5.73 14.84 1.17
CA ILE A 366 5.70 13.48 0.60
C ILE A 366 6.37 13.44 -0.77
N VAL A 367 6.18 14.44 -1.64
CA VAL A 367 6.66 14.41 -3.03
C VAL A 367 8.09 14.89 -3.19
N ASP A 368 8.79 14.34 -4.18
CA ASP A 368 10.17 14.69 -4.52
C ASP A 368 10.30 16.20 -4.80
N GLY A 369 11.25 16.86 -4.15
CA GLY A 369 11.49 18.30 -4.30
C GLY A 369 10.30 19.19 -3.93
N SER A 370 9.28 18.65 -3.23
CA SER A 370 8.01 19.34 -2.99
C SER A 370 7.34 19.85 -4.27
N GLU A 371 7.59 19.19 -5.41
CA GLU A 371 7.07 19.53 -6.73
C GLU A 371 5.71 18.83 -6.97
N PHE A 372 4.63 19.60 -7.04
CA PHE A 372 3.27 19.13 -7.28
C PHE A 372 2.57 19.93 -8.40
N ALA A 373 2.30 19.25 -9.51
CA ALA A 373 1.59 19.84 -10.65
C ALA A 373 0.08 19.67 -10.47
N GLU A 374 -0.57 20.64 -9.82
CA GLU A 374 -1.99 20.58 -9.52
C GLU A 374 -2.87 20.62 -10.79
N PHE A 375 -3.85 19.72 -10.85
CA PHE A 375 -4.85 19.63 -11.90
C PHE A 375 -6.14 20.33 -11.45
N LYS A 376 -6.64 21.26 -12.28
CA LYS A 376 -7.87 22.02 -12.00
C LYS A 376 -7.89 22.66 -10.59
N PRO A 377 -6.91 23.50 -10.21
CA PRO A 377 -6.89 24.15 -8.89
C PRO A 377 -8.16 24.99 -8.62
N LEU A 378 -8.71 25.63 -9.66
CA LEU A 378 -9.85 26.54 -9.54
C LEU A 378 -11.24 25.87 -9.65
N TYR A 379 -11.33 24.53 -9.66
CA TYR A 379 -12.60 23.82 -9.82
C TYR A 379 -12.68 22.64 -8.85
N GLY A 380 -13.74 22.57 -8.03
CA GLY A 380 -13.89 21.51 -7.02
C GLY A 380 -12.72 21.47 -6.02
N SER A 381 -12.35 22.63 -5.46
CA SER A 381 -11.16 22.85 -4.62
C SER A 381 -11.12 22.03 -3.32
N THR A 382 -12.25 21.45 -2.89
CA THR A 382 -12.28 20.52 -1.76
C THR A 382 -11.70 19.14 -2.07
N LEU A 383 -11.40 18.86 -3.34
CA LEU A 383 -10.62 17.71 -3.76
C LEU A 383 -9.42 18.19 -4.58
N VAL A 384 -8.25 18.13 -3.96
CA VAL A 384 -6.97 18.43 -4.60
C VAL A 384 -6.58 17.23 -5.45
N THR A 385 -6.26 17.46 -6.71
CA THR A 385 -5.73 16.43 -7.59
C THR A 385 -4.55 16.97 -8.36
N GLY A 386 -3.59 16.12 -8.70
CA GLY A 386 -2.38 16.58 -9.38
C GLY A 386 -1.31 15.51 -9.47
N PHE A 387 -0.23 15.82 -10.17
CA PHE A 387 0.87 14.88 -10.39
C PHE A 387 2.06 15.24 -9.51
N GLY A 388 2.69 14.21 -8.94
CA GLY A 388 3.95 14.33 -8.21
C GLY A 388 4.84 13.11 -8.45
N ARG A 389 5.98 13.07 -7.77
CA ARG A 389 6.88 11.91 -7.74
C ARG A 389 7.19 11.49 -6.31
N ILE A 390 7.32 10.19 -6.07
CA ILE A 390 7.79 9.65 -4.79
C ILE A 390 8.95 8.71 -5.10
N GLN A 391 10.16 9.10 -4.70
CA GLN A 391 11.40 8.37 -4.99
C GLN A 391 11.48 7.99 -6.48
N GLY A 392 11.28 8.97 -7.36
CA GLY A 392 11.33 8.81 -8.81
C GLY A 392 10.04 8.28 -9.46
N HIS A 393 9.17 7.60 -8.71
CA HIS A 393 7.92 7.05 -9.24
C HIS A 393 6.90 8.16 -9.52
N GLN A 394 6.45 8.29 -10.76
CA GLN A 394 5.36 9.20 -11.13
C GLN A 394 4.05 8.72 -10.51
N VAL A 395 3.35 9.59 -9.78
CA VAL A 395 2.06 9.29 -9.14
C VAL A 395 1.04 10.40 -9.38
N GLY A 396 -0.24 10.04 -9.36
CA GLY A 396 -1.37 10.97 -9.34
C GLY A 396 -2.00 11.00 -7.96
N PHE A 397 -2.12 12.18 -7.36
CA PHE A 397 -2.77 12.36 -6.06
C PHE A 397 -4.25 12.68 -6.21
N VAL A 398 -5.06 12.11 -5.32
CA VAL A 398 -6.47 12.44 -5.10
C VAL A 398 -6.66 12.64 -3.60
N ALA A 399 -6.74 13.90 -3.17
CA ALA A 399 -6.53 14.26 -1.78
C ALA A 399 -7.66 15.19 -1.26
N ASN A 400 -8.24 14.86 -0.12
CA ASN A 400 -9.31 15.68 0.45
C ASN A 400 -8.76 16.96 1.07
N ASN A 401 -9.43 18.08 0.79
CA ASN A 401 -9.25 19.37 1.44
C ASN A 401 -10.61 19.93 1.93
N GLY A 402 -11.52 19.03 2.30
CA GLY A 402 -12.91 19.33 2.68
C GLY A 402 -13.90 18.26 2.23
N ILE A 403 -15.19 18.55 2.38
CA ILE A 403 -16.30 17.69 1.93
C ILE A 403 -16.38 17.57 0.41
N LEU A 404 -16.96 16.48 -0.10
CA LEU A 404 -17.11 16.29 -1.54
C LEU A 404 -18.37 16.96 -2.10
N PHE A 405 -18.16 17.85 -3.07
CA PHE A 405 -19.22 18.43 -3.90
C PHE A 405 -19.35 17.69 -5.24
N SER A 406 -20.38 18.05 -6.03
CA SER A 406 -20.57 17.54 -7.39
C SER A 406 -19.35 17.82 -8.27
N GLU A 407 -18.84 19.04 -8.21
CA GLU A 407 -17.68 19.52 -8.95
C GLU A 407 -16.42 18.74 -8.55
N SER A 408 -16.22 18.53 -7.25
CA SER A 408 -15.12 17.73 -6.70
C SER A 408 -15.17 16.29 -7.22
N SER A 409 -16.37 15.70 -7.26
CA SER A 409 -16.58 14.34 -7.76
C SER A 409 -16.30 14.22 -9.26
N LEU A 410 -16.75 15.19 -10.06
CA LEU A 410 -16.47 15.25 -11.49
C LEU A 410 -14.99 15.47 -11.79
N LYS A 411 -14.31 16.31 -11.01
CA LYS A 411 -12.86 16.51 -11.07
C LYS A 411 -12.12 15.22 -10.77
N GLY A 412 -12.46 14.55 -9.66
CA GLY A 412 -11.83 13.29 -9.25
C GLY A 412 -12.02 12.19 -10.29
N ALA A 413 -13.25 12.01 -10.81
CA ALA A 413 -13.55 11.03 -11.84
C ALA A 413 -12.69 11.24 -13.10
N HIS A 414 -12.62 12.48 -13.60
CA HIS A 414 -11.77 12.81 -14.75
C HIS A 414 -10.29 12.56 -14.45
N PHE A 415 -9.80 12.96 -13.28
CA PHE A 415 -8.38 12.79 -12.94
C PHE A 415 -7.98 11.31 -12.80
N VAL A 416 -8.85 10.48 -12.19
CA VAL A 416 -8.64 9.03 -12.10
C VAL A 416 -8.60 8.40 -13.51
N GLN A 417 -9.51 8.78 -14.40
CA GLN A 417 -9.49 8.32 -15.79
C GLN A 417 -8.19 8.73 -16.51
N LEU A 418 -7.72 9.95 -16.27
CA LEU A 418 -6.49 10.48 -16.85
C LEU A 418 -5.26 9.69 -16.40
N CYS A 419 -5.12 9.44 -15.10
CA CYS A 419 -4.03 8.64 -14.54
C CYS A 419 -4.06 7.22 -15.08
N ASN A 420 -5.25 6.61 -15.09
CA ASN A 420 -5.44 5.26 -15.59
C ASN A 420 -5.07 5.13 -17.08
N LYS A 421 -5.50 6.07 -17.92
CA LYS A 421 -5.15 6.11 -19.35
C LYS A 421 -3.64 6.25 -19.59
N ARG A 422 -2.94 6.91 -18.67
CA ARG A 422 -1.49 7.15 -18.72
C ARG A 422 -0.67 6.10 -17.95
N ARG A 423 -1.32 5.09 -17.37
CA ARG A 423 -0.68 4.07 -16.51
C ARG A 423 0.08 4.67 -15.31
N ILE A 424 -0.48 5.73 -14.72
CA ILE A 424 0.09 6.39 -13.54
C ILE A 424 -0.60 5.85 -12.29
N PRO A 425 0.14 5.29 -11.31
CA PRO A 425 -0.40 4.90 -10.00
C PRO A 425 -1.10 6.05 -9.29
N LEU A 426 -2.12 5.72 -8.49
CA LEU A 426 -2.93 6.68 -7.76
C LEU A 426 -2.64 6.60 -6.25
N VAL A 427 -2.48 7.77 -5.62
CA VAL A 427 -2.37 7.92 -4.16
C VAL A 427 -3.57 8.71 -3.65
N PHE A 428 -4.35 8.10 -2.79
CA PHE A 428 -5.51 8.69 -2.13
C PHE A 428 -5.13 9.14 -0.72
N LEU A 429 -5.30 10.43 -0.42
CA LEU A 429 -5.12 10.98 0.92
C LEU A 429 -6.50 11.29 1.51
N GLN A 430 -6.93 10.47 2.46
CA GLN A 430 -8.28 10.55 3.03
C GLN A 430 -8.32 11.43 4.28
N ASN A 431 -9.09 12.51 4.19
CA ASN A 431 -9.58 13.29 5.32
C ASN A 431 -10.96 13.84 4.96
N ILE A 432 -11.96 12.96 5.01
CA ILE A 432 -13.29 13.16 4.46
C ILE A 432 -14.38 12.84 5.48
N SER A 433 -15.25 13.83 5.75
CA SER A 433 -16.44 13.68 6.57
C SER A 433 -17.70 13.29 5.78
N GLY A 434 -17.64 13.34 4.45
CA GLY A 434 -18.72 12.88 3.55
C GLY A 434 -18.95 13.80 2.35
N PHE A 435 -20.11 13.61 1.71
CA PHE A 435 -20.58 14.43 0.60
C PHE A 435 -21.43 15.60 1.12
N MET A 436 -21.52 16.67 0.33
CA MET A 436 -22.48 17.75 0.60
C MET A 436 -23.92 17.21 0.57
N VAL A 437 -24.72 17.61 1.56
CA VAL A 437 -26.13 17.22 1.72
C VAL A 437 -27.04 18.42 1.52
N GLY A 438 -28.30 18.17 1.17
CA GLY A 438 -29.34 19.19 1.04
C GLY A 438 -30.06 19.17 -0.31
N LYS A 439 -31.20 19.88 -0.36
CA LYS A 439 -32.10 19.88 -1.52
C LYS A 439 -31.40 20.30 -2.81
N ASP A 440 -30.56 21.33 -2.76
CA ASP A 440 -29.87 21.85 -3.94
C ASP A 440 -28.76 20.91 -4.42
N ALA A 441 -28.06 20.23 -3.50
CA ALA A 441 -27.06 19.21 -3.84
C ALA A 441 -27.73 18.02 -4.57
N GLU A 442 -28.87 17.55 -4.04
CA GLU A 442 -29.65 16.48 -4.67
C GLU A 442 -30.19 16.89 -6.05
N LYS A 443 -30.78 18.09 -6.16
CA LYS A 443 -31.26 18.62 -7.45
C LYS A 443 -30.13 18.81 -8.46
N GLY A 444 -28.94 19.19 -7.99
CA GLY A 444 -27.71 19.29 -8.79
C GLY A 444 -27.11 17.92 -9.19
N GLY A 445 -27.68 16.82 -8.72
CA GLY A 445 -27.27 15.47 -9.07
C GLY A 445 -26.02 14.98 -8.32
N ILE A 446 -25.83 15.38 -7.06
CA ILE A 446 -24.70 14.94 -6.23
C ILE A 446 -24.53 13.41 -6.24
N ALA A 447 -25.63 12.65 -6.18
CA ALA A 447 -25.61 11.20 -6.24
C ALA A 447 -25.02 10.67 -7.55
N LYS A 448 -25.48 11.17 -8.71
CA LYS A 448 -24.94 10.72 -10.01
C LYS A 448 -23.52 11.20 -10.26
N ASN A 449 -23.13 12.35 -9.71
CA ASN A 449 -21.77 12.88 -9.85
C ASN A 449 -20.78 12.13 -8.95
N GLY A 450 -21.17 11.83 -7.71
CA GLY A 450 -20.44 10.93 -6.82
C GLY A 450 -20.30 9.51 -7.41
N ALA A 451 -21.37 8.99 -8.04
CA ALA A 451 -21.31 7.70 -8.72
C ALA A 451 -20.24 7.66 -9.83
N LYS A 452 -20.02 8.75 -10.59
CA LYS A 452 -18.94 8.81 -11.60
C LYS A 452 -17.55 8.64 -10.95
N LEU A 453 -17.31 9.27 -9.80
CA LEU A 453 -16.05 9.10 -9.06
C LEU A 453 -15.88 7.66 -8.60
N VAL A 454 -16.91 7.10 -7.96
CA VAL A 454 -16.88 5.73 -7.46
C VAL A 454 -16.68 4.71 -8.57
N THR A 455 -17.36 4.87 -9.73
CA THR A 455 -17.13 4.05 -10.92
C THR A 455 -15.69 4.16 -11.42
N ALA A 456 -15.13 5.38 -11.46
CA ALA A 456 -13.75 5.58 -11.88
C ALA A 456 -12.76 4.88 -10.94
N VAL A 457 -12.95 4.98 -9.62
CA VAL A 457 -12.07 4.35 -8.63
C VAL A 457 -12.17 2.82 -8.66
N ALA A 458 -13.39 2.29 -8.81
CA ALA A 458 -13.62 0.85 -8.90
C ALA A 458 -12.97 0.23 -10.13
N CYS A 459 -13.14 0.85 -11.30
CA CYS A 459 -12.67 0.29 -12.58
C CYS A 459 -11.18 0.55 -12.87
N ALA A 460 -10.52 1.50 -12.21
CA ALA A 460 -9.11 1.80 -12.50
C ALA A 460 -8.19 0.62 -12.12
N ASP A 461 -7.43 0.09 -13.09
CA ASP A 461 -6.51 -1.04 -12.89
C ASP A 461 -5.09 -0.63 -12.49
N VAL A 462 -4.75 0.66 -12.63
CA VAL A 462 -3.48 1.17 -12.12
C VAL A 462 -3.37 0.90 -10.61
N PRO A 463 -2.16 0.71 -10.06
CA PRO A 463 -1.98 0.55 -8.61
C PRO A 463 -2.58 1.74 -7.85
N LYS A 464 -3.40 1.44 -6.85
CA LYS A 464 -4.04 2.42 -5.96
C LYS A 464 -3.49 2.25 -4.55
N PHE A 465 -3.08 3.34 -3.92
CA PHE A 465 -2.58 3.40 -2.55
C PHE A 465 -3.43 4.37 -1.75
N THR A 466 -3.75 4.03 -0.52
CA THR A 466 -4.60 4.87 0.33
C THR A 466 -3.89 5.16 1.65
N VAL A 467 -3.90 6.43 2.06
CA VAL A 467 -3.46 6.85 3.40
C VAL A 467 -4.60 7.63 4.04
N VAL A 468 -5.14 7.09 5.13
CA VAL A 468 -6.14 7.78 5.96
C VAL A 468 -5.39 8.62 6.98
N PHE A 469 -5.35 9.93 6.75
CA PHE A 469 -4.59 10.86 7.60
C PHE A 469 -5.48 11.67 8.56
N GLY A 470 -6.80 11.62 8.36
CA GLY A 470 -7.79 12.22 9.24
C GLY A 470 -9.07 11.38 9.33
N SER A 471 -10.21 11.98 9.01
CA SER A 471 -11.49 11.26 9.00
C SER A 471 -11.69 10.45 7.72
N SER A 472 -12.35 9.30 7.82
CA SER A 472 -12.85 8.51 6.71
C SER A 472 -14.29 8.09 7.00
N ALA A 473 -15.24 8.96 6.65
CA ALA A 473 -16.65 8.78 6.98
C ALA A 473 -17.54 8.50 5.76
N GLY A 474 -18.47 7.55 5.92
CA GLY A 474 -19.60 7.31 5.03
C GLY A 474 -19.22 7.11 3.56
N ALA A 475 -20.02 7.67 2.65
CA ALA A 475 -19.79 7.54 1.20
C ALA A 475 -18.46 8.16 0.75
N GLY A 476 -17.86 9.05 1.55
CA GLY A 476 -16.54 9.61 1.29
C GLY A 476 -15.45 8.54 1.26
N ASN A 477 -15.52 7.55 2.16
CA ASN A 477 -14.61 6.40 2.17
C ASN A 477 -14.61 5.66 0.81
N TYR A 478 -15.79 5.51 0.20
CA TYR A 478 -15.95 4.82 -1.07
C TYR A 478 -15.32 5.60 -2.24
N GLY A 479 -15.65 6.89 -2.35
CA GLY A 479 -15.13 7.77 -3.40
C GLY A 479 -13.62 7.97 -3.33
N MET A 480 -13.01 7.75 -2.16
CA MET A 480 -11.58 7.96 -1.92
C MET A 480 -10.77 6.65 -1.85
N CYS A 481 -11.27 5.56 -2.43
CA CYS A 481 -10.58 4.27 -2.47
C CYS A 481 -10.33 3.64 -1.08
N GLY A 482 -11.38 3.60 -0.24
CA GLY A 482 -11.37 2.82 1.00
C GLY A 482 -11.23 1.31 0.77
N ARG A 483 -11.22 0.53 1.85
CA ARG A 483 -10.87 -0.90 1.83
C ARG A 483 -11.62 -1.73 0.77
N ALA A 484 -12.91 -1.46 0.57
CA ALA A 484 -13.74 -2.18 -0.39
C ALA A 484 -13.37 -1.95 -1.88
N TYR A 485 -12.57 -0.93 -2.18
CA TYR A 485 -12.14 -0.58 -3.54
C TYR A 485 -10.77 -1.16 -3.90
N SER A 486 -10.29 -2.11 -3.09
CA SER A 486 -9.08 -2.90 -3.32
C SER A 486 -7.85 -2.05 -3.63
N PRO A 487 -7.47 -1.07 -2.77
CA PRO A 487 -6.14 -0.49 -2.87
C PRO A 487 -5.08 -1.58 -2.63
N ARG A 488 -3.96 -1.49 -3.33
CA ARG A 488 -2.80 -2.39 -3.15
C ARG A 488 -2.35 -2.35 -1.70
N PHE A 489 -2.34 -1.16 -1.12
CA PHE A 489 -2.10 -0.94 0.30
C PHE A 489 -2.99 0.20 0.82
N LEU A 490 -3.48 0.04 2.04
CA LEU A 490 -4.19 1.07 2.78
C LEU A 490 -3.53 1.24 4.14
N TRP A 491 -3.01 2.41 4.45
CA TRP A 491 -2.48 2.74 5.77
C TRP A 491 -3.33 3.79 6.47
N ALA A 492 -3.20 3.86 7.79
CA ALA A 492 -3.84 4.87 8.61
C ALA A 492 -2.81 5.60 9.47
N TRP A 493 -3.03 6.88 9.72
CA TRP A 493 -2.31 7.61 10.77
C TRP A 493 -2.88 7.28 12.15
N PRO A 494 -2.12 7.54 13.23
CA PRO A 494 -2.57 7.24 14.60
C PRO A 494 -3.88 7.93 14.97
N THR A 495 -4.08 9.15 14.45
CA THR A 495 -5.27 9.98 14.70
C THR A 495 -6.45 9.64 13.81
N ALA A 496 -6.27 8.77 12.82
CA ALA A 496 -7.30 8.48 11.82
C ALA A 496 -8.55 7.89 12.46
N LYS A 497 -9.72 8.27 11.94
CA LYS A 497 -11.02 7.71 12.35
C LYS A 497 -11.80 7.21 11.17
N THR A 498 -12.28 5.97 11.25
CA THR A 498 -13.05 5.34 10.17
C THR A 498 -14.43 4.93 10.67
N SER A 499 -15.48 5.46 10.07
CA SER A 499 -16.84 5.18 10.53
C SER A 499 -17.89 5.35 9.43
N VAL A 500 -19.11 4.88 9.68
CA VAL A 500 -20.24 5.11 8.77
C VAL A 500 -20.62 6.60 8.76
N MET A 501 -20.59 7.25 9.93
CA MET A 501 -20.77 8.69 10.11
C MET A 501 -20.22 9.11 11.48
N GLY A 502 -20.13 10.42 11.75
CA GLY A 502 -19.65 10.90 13.05
C GLY A 502 -20.56 10.44 14.21
N ALA A 503 -19.98 10.19 15.39
CA ALA A 503 -20.73 9.68 16.56
C ALA A 503 -21.93 10.58 16.94
N GLU A 504 -21.74 11.91 16.90
CA GLU A 504 -22.80 12.89 17.15
C GLU A 504 -23.95 12.76 16.12
N GLN A 505 -23.60 12.66 14.84
CA GLN A 505 -24.59 12.52 13.76
C GLN A 505 -25.37 11.22 13.88
N LEU A 506 -24.70 10.10 14.17
CA LEU A 506 -25.34 8.79 14.29
C LEU A 506 -26.30 8.75 15.48
N SER A 507 -25.90 9.30 16.63
CA SER A 507 -26.76 9.41 17.81
C SER A 507 -28.02 10.22 17.51
N SER A 508 -27.87 11.42 16.93
CA SER A 508 -29.01 12.27 16.58
C SER A 508 -29.96 11.62 15.57
N VAL A 509 -29.45 10.88 14.59
CA VAL A 509 -30.29 10.14 13.63
C VAL A 509 -31.05 9.02 14.34
N MET A 510 -30.41 8.28 15.25
CA MET A 510 -31.07 7.20 16.00
C MET A 510 -32.17 7.72 16.93
N GLU A 511 -31.98 8.89 17.54
CA GLU A 511 -33.02 9.60 18.31
C GLU A 511 -34.20 10.01 17.41
N ALA A 512 -33.90 10.61 16.25
CA ALA A 512 -34.92 11.09 15.32
C ALA A 512 -35.80 9.97 14.74
N VAL A 513 -35.27 8.77 14.54
CA VAL A 513 -36.04 7.60 14.06
C VAL A 513 -36.81 6.87 15.18
N GLY A 514 -36.88 7.45 16.39
CA GLY A 514 -37.72 6.97 17.48
C GLY A 514 -37.22 5.70 18.16
N LYS A 515 -35.93 5.36 18.03
CA LYS A 515 -35.34 4.26 18.79
C LYS A 515 -34.87 4.78 20.15
N LYS A 516 -35.13 4.02 21.22
CA LYS A 516 -34.52 4.28 22.53
C LYS A 516 -33.01 4.18 22.37
N VAL A 517 -32.33 5.32 22.40
CA VAL A 517 -30.88 5.39 22.22
C VAL A 517 -30.23 4.91 23.51
N ASP A 518 -29.36 3.92 23.38
CA ASP A 518 -28.46 3.50 24.46
C ASP A 518 -27.59 4.71 24.83
N PRO A 519 -27.58 5.14 26.10
CA PRO A 519 -26.72 6.24 26.55
C PRO A 519 -25.24 6.04 26.19
N ASN A 520 -24.79 4.79 26.06
CA ASN A 520 -23.40 4.45 25.74
C ASN A 520 -23.13 4.35 24.23
N LEU A 521 -24.14 4.60 23.37
CA LEU A 521 -23.99 4.47 21.93
C LEU A 521 -22.89 5.39 21.39
N ARG A 522 -22.86 6.65 21.86
CA ARG A 522 -21.86 7.64 21.43
C ARG A 522 -20.44 7.15 21.68
N ASP A 523 -20.16 6.74 22.92
CA ASP A 523 -18.84 6.27 23.33
C ASP A 523 -18.45 4.97 22.61
N ARG A 524 -19.44 4.10 22.38
CA ARG A 524 -19.25 2.89 21.59
C ARG A 524 -18.83 3.22 20.16
N ILE A 525 -19.53 4.13 19.47
CA ILE A 525 -19.20 4.52 18.09
C ILE A 525 -17.82 5.17 18.05
N GLU A 526 -17.51 6.03 19.02
CA GLU A 526 -16.22 6.70 19.10
C GLU A 526 -15.09 5.67 19.17
N ARG A 527 -15.18 4.72 20.09
CA ARG A 527 -14.23 3.61 20.23
C ARG A 527 -14.15 2.74 18.98
N GLU A 528 -15.29 2.38 18.38
CA GLU A 528 -15.34 1.57 17.15
C GLU A 528 -14.79 2.32 15.91
N SER A 529 -14.61 3.64 16.01
CA SER A 529 -14.07 4.47 14.94
C SER A 529 -12.56 4.70 15.05
N GLU A 530 -11.95 4.40 16.19
CA GLU A 530 -10.52 4.62 16.44
C GLU A 530 -9.63 3.76 15.52
N SER A 531 -8.45 4.29 15.21
CA SER A 531 -7.44 3.61 14.38
C SER A 531 -7.03 2.26 14.96
N THR A 532 -6.88 2.15 16.29
CA THR A 532 -6.58 0.90 17.01
C THR A 532 -7.64 -0.17 16.76
N PHE A 533 -8.93 0.20 16.83
CA PHE A 533 -10.05 -0.71 16.59
C PHE A 533 -10.08 -1.21 15.15
N ALA A 534 -9.84 -0.30 14.19
CA ALA A 534 -9.80 -0.57 12.76
C ALA A 534 -8.64 -1.50 12.37
N THR A 535 -7.42 -1.19 12.80
CA THR A 535 -6.21 -1.95 12.44
C THR A 535 -6.22 -3.34 13.05
N ALA A 536 -6.75 -3.49 14.27
CA ALA A 536 -6.91 -4.79 14.93
C ALA A 536 -7.81 -5.76 14.13
N ARG A 537 -8.68 -5.21 13.28
CA ARG A 537 -9.65 -5.92 12.44
C ARG A 537 -9.28 -5.92 10.96
N LEU A 538 -8.08 -5.45 10.59
CA LEU A 538 -7.60 -5.37 9.21
C LEU A 538 -8.51 -4.54 8.29
N TRP A 539 -8.97 -3.38 8.77
CA TRP A 539 -9.57 -2.37 7.89
C TRP A 539 -8.50 -1.60 7.11
N ASP A 540 -7.28 -1.58 7.67
CA ASP A 540 -6.03 -1.10 7.10
C ASP A 540 -4.94 -2.17 7.20
N ASP A 541 -3.86 -1.95 6.47
CA ASP A 541 -2.66 -2.78 6.43
C ASP A 541 -1.62 -2.35 7.48
N GLY A 542 -1.97 -1.42 8.37
CA GLY A 542 -1.14 -0.96 9.47
C GLY A 542 -1.26 0.54 9.74
N ILE A 543 -1.09 0.90 11.01
CA ILE A 543 -0.92 2.28 11.45
C ILE A 543 0.54 2.68 11.24
N ILE A 544 0.75 3.87 10.68
CA ILE A 544 2.09 4.41 10.43
C ILE A 544 2.22 5.79 11.09
N PRO A 545 3.39 6.15 11.62
CA PRO A 545 3.69 7.55 11.96
C PRO A 545 3.51 8.45 10.73
N PRO A 546 2.99 9.69 10.87
CA PRO A 546 2.82 10.61 9.75
C PRO A 546 4.12 10.81 8.95
N SER A 547 5.25 10.98 9.64
CA SER A 547 6.59 11.11 9.06
C SER A 547 7.03 9.92 8.19
N HIS A 548 6.50 8.72 8.42
CA HIS A 548 6.83 7.52 7.65
C HIS A 548 6.05 7.39 6.33
N THR A 549 5.06 8.26 6.07
CA THR A 549 4.16 8.17 4.91
C THR A 549 4.91 8.06 3.58
N ARG A 550 5.91 8.92 3.34
CA ARG A 550 6.73 8.89 2.12
C ARG A 550 7.46 7.55 1.95
N ARG A 551 8.04 7.03 3.02
CA ARG A 551 8.81 5.77 2.99
C ARG A 551 7.92 4.57 2.69
N VAL A 552 6.77 4.45 3.35
CA VAL A 552 5.88 3.29 3.12
C VAL A 552 5.21 3.34 1.75
N LEU A 553 4.86 4.55 1.26
CA LEU A 553 4.39 4.73 -0.11
C LEU A 553 5.46 4.31 -1.12
N ALA A 554 6.71 4.69 -0.90
CA ALA A 554 7.82 4.31 -1.78
C ALA A 554 8.03 2.78 -1.82
N LEU A 555 8.02 2.11 -0.65
CA LEU A 555 8.12 0.64 -0.59
C LEU A 555 6.92 -0.04 -1.26
N GLY A 556 5.71 0.47 -1.07
CA GLY A 556 4.51 -0.03 -1.74
C GLY A 556 4.54 0.19 -3.25
N LEU A 557 5.02 1.34 -3.71
CA LEU A 557 5.22 1.64 -5.13
C LEU A 557 6.27 0.70 -5.73
N GLN A 558 7.39 0.49 -5.04
CA GLN A 558 8.41 -0.45 -5.47
C GLN A 558 7.83 -1.86 -5.62
N ALA A 559 7.07 -2.33 -4.62
CA ALA A 559 6.41 -3.65 -4.67
C ALA A 559 5.41 -3.77 -5.82
N ALA A 560 4.64 -2.71 -6.12
CA ALA A 560 3.61 -2.75 -7.16
C ALA A 560 4.13 -2.50 -8.59
N MET A 561 5.27 -1.83 -8.72
CA MET A 561 5.83 -1.36 -10.00
C MET A 561 7.08 -2.14 -10.44
N SER A 562 7.64 -2.96 -9.57
CA SER A 562 8.82 -3.78 -9.87
C SER A 562 8.46 -5.24 -10.16
N GLY A 563 9.37 -5.96 -10.80
CA GLY A 563 9.23 -7.38 -11.03
C GLY A 563 8.28 -7.70 -12.20
N SER A 564 7.43 -8.71 -12.02
CA SER A 564 6.43 -9.09 -13.02
C SER A 564 5.23 -8.16 -12.92
N VAL A 565 5.06 -7.23 -13.86
CA VAL A 565 3.89 -6.34 -13.90
C VAL A 565 2.91 -6.84 -14.96
N GLU A 566 1.65 -7.07 -14.57
CA GLU A 566 0.60 -7.50 -15.49
C GLU A 566 0.07 -6.31 -16.30
N ASP A 567 0.08 -6.42 -17.63
CA ASP A 567 -0.54 -5.40 -18.51
C ASP A 567 -2.05 -5.62 -18.60
N ARG A 568 -2.79 -5.12 -17.60
CA ARG A 568 -4.27 -5.17 -17.59
C ARG A 568 -4.86 -3.99 -18.32
N LYS A 569 -5.71 -4.20 -19.33
CA LYS A 569 -6.45 -3.11 -19.96
C LYS A 569 -7.68 -2.77 -19.13
N THR A 570 -7.84 -1.49 -18.81
CA THR A 570 -9.04 -1.03 -18.10
C THR A 570 -10.26 -0.95 -18.98
N GLU A 571 -11.32 -1.57 -18.49
CA GLU A 571 -12.67 -1.48 -19.01
C GLU A 571 -13.53 -0.71 -18.02
N TRP A 572 -14.09 0.40 -18.49
CA TRP A 572 -14.92 1.26 -17.66
C TRP A 572 -16.35 0.72 -17.60
N GLY A 573 -16.95 0.74 -16.42
CA GLY A 573 -18.40 0.62 -16.27
C GLY A 573 -19.13 1.82 -16.89
N VAL A 574 -20.46 1.72 -17.01
CA VAL A 574 -21.28 2.81 -17.55
C VAL A 574 -21.27 4.02 -16.61
N PHE A 575 -20.89 5.19 -17.14
CA PHE A 575 -20.96 6.46 -16.41
C PHE A 575 -22.37 7.04 -16.52
N ARG A 576 -23.03 7.26 -15.38
CA ARG A 576 -24.34 7.91 -15.33
C ARG A 576 -24.18 9.43 -15.52
N MET A 577 -24.52 9.94 -16.71
CA MET A 577 -24.27 11.34 -17.11
C MET A 577 -25.22 12.35 -16.48
#